data_AF-A0A061IRF1-F1
#
_entry.id   AF-A0A061IRF1-F1
#
_cell.length_a   1.000
_cell.length_b   1.000
_cell.length_c   1.000
_cell.angle_alpha   90.00
_cell.angle_beta   90.00
_cell.angle_gamma   90.00
#
_symmetry.space_group_name_H-M   'P 1'
#
loop_
_entity.id
_entity.type
_entity.pdbx_description
1 polymer ?
#
loop_
_entity_poly.entity_id
_entity_poly.type
_entity_poly.pdbx_seq_one_letter_code
_entity_poly.pdbx_strand_id
1 'polypeptide(L)'
;MSQSLVCPETVSRVSSVLNRNSRQFGKKHLFDQDEETCWNSDQGPSQWVTLEFPQRVHVTQLQVQFQGGFSSRHSYLEGSQSGDTLSKIVDFYPEDTNALQISCLAWGMRVL
;
A
#
# COMPACT_ATOMS: atom_id res chain seq x y z
N MET A 1 6.38 -1.73 -20.27
CA MET A 1 6.43 -0.65 -19.26
C MET A 1 5.28 -0.87 -18.30
N SER A 2 5.54 -1.00 -16.99
CA SER A 2 4.50 -1.02 -15.96
C SER A 2 4.12 0.43 -15.64
N GLN A 3 2.85 0.78 -15.80
CA GLN A 3 2.34 2.10 -15.42
C GLN A 3 1.77 2.03 -14.00
N SER A 4 2.02 3.06 -13.19
CA SER A 4 1.36 3.18 -11.89
C SER A 4 -0.15 3.28 -12.07
N LEU A 5 -0.90 2.52 -11.27
CA LEU A 5 -2.36 2.62 -11.19
C LEU A 5 -2.80 3.81 -10.32
N VAL A 6 -1.91 4.35 -9.49
CA VAL A 6 -2.21 5.50 -8.64
C VAL A 6 -2.16 6.77 -9.49
N CYS A 7 -3.24 7.53 -9.43
CA CYS A 7 -3.45 8.79 -10.13
C CYS A 7 -4.01 9.87 -9.19
N PRO A 8 -4.08 11.15 -9.60
CA PRO A 8 -4.61 12.23 -8.75
C PRO A 8 -6.03 11.99 -8.21
N GLU A 9 -6.84 11.21 -8.93
CA GLU A 9 -8.22 10.85 -8.54
C GLU A 9 -8.26 9.62 -7.60
N THR A 10 -7.13 8.96 -7.34
CA THR A 10 -7.07 7.82 -6.42
C THR A 10 -7.23 8.31 -4.98
N VAL A 11 -8.28 7.84 -4.31
CA VAL A 11 -8.54 8.18 -2.91
C VAL A 11 -7.77 7.21 -2.02
N SER A 12 -6.82 7.73 -1.24
CA SER A 12 -6.08 6.94 -0.25
C SER A 12 -6.60 7.16 1.17
N ARG A 13 -6.59 6.11 1.99
CA ARG A 13 -6.81 6.20 3.45
C ARG A 13 -5.75 5.37 4.17
N VAL A 14 -5.43 5.75 5.40
CA VAL A 14 -4.47 5.03 6.25
C VAL A 14 -5.10 4.80 7.62
N SER A 15 -4.73 3.70 8.28
CA SER A 15 -5.26 3.31 9.59
C SER A 15 -4.95 4.32 10.70
N SER A 16 -3.72 4.84 10.72
CA SER A 16 -3.22 5.79 11.72
C SER A 16 -2.09 6.64 11.15
N VAL A 17 -1.69 7.67 11.90
CA VAL A 17 -0.51 8.49 11.58
C VAL A 17 0.23 8.73 12.89
N LEU A 18 1.52 8.41 12.89
CA LEU A 18 2.38 8.50 14.08
C LEU A 18 2.21 9.85 14.78
N ASN A 19 1.83 9.81 16.07
CA ASN A 19 1.61 11.00 16.91
C ASN A 19 0.58 11.99 16.35
N ARG A 20 -0.33 11.53 15.46
CA ARG A 20 -1.28 12.37 14.72
C ARG A 20 -0.62 13.48 13.90
N ASN A 21 0.68 13.36 13.61
CA ASN A 21 1.45 14.37 12.88
C ASN A 21 1.36 14.14 11.36
N SER A 22 0.20 14.46 10.80
CA SER A 22 -0.06 14.34 9.34
C SER A 22 0.85 15.21 8.47
N ARG A 23 1.50 16.22 9.05
CA ARG A 23 2.44 17.08 8.31
C ARG A 23 3.72 16.34 7.95
N GLN A 24 4.22 15.51 8.86
CA GLN A 24 5.51 14.83 8.76
C GLN A 24 5.38 13.34 8.39
N PHE A 25 4.31 12.67 8.83
CA PHE A 25 4.14 11.22 8.68
C PHE A 25 2.86 10.84 7.95
N GLY A 26 2.18 11.80 7.32
CA GLY A 26 0.89 11.59 6.68
C GLY A 26 0.98 10.85 5.35
N LYS A 27 -0.15 10.26 4.93
CA LYS A 27 -0.31 9.49 3.68
C LYS A 27 0.12 10.18 2.38
N LYS A 28 0.29 11.51 2.37
CA LYS A 28 0.82 12.24 1.21
C LYS A 28 2.22 11.74 0.83
N HIS A 29 2.99 11.28 1.83
CA HIS A 29 4.33 10.74 1.70
C HIS A 29 4.38 9.31 1.18
N LEU A 30 3.24 8.69 0.84
CA LEU A 30 3.22 7.41 0.12
C LEU A 30 3.51 7.58 -1.38
N PHE A 31 3.24 8.78 -1.93
CA PHE A 31 3.16 9.00 -3.38
C PHE A 31 3.86 10.28 -3.85
N ASP A 32 4.63 10.96 -3.00
CA ASP A 32 5.33 12.21 -3.33
C ASP A 32 6.68 12.01 -4.02
N GLN A 33 7.11 10.76 -4.21
CA GLN A 33 8.36 10.37 -4.88
C GLN A 33 9.62 10.89 -4.16
N ASP A 34 9.51 11.22 -2.87
CA ASP A 34 10.63 11.65 -2.04
C ASP A 34 11.08 10.51 -1.13
N GLU A 35 12.26 9.93 -1.41
CA GLU A 35 12.86 8.82 -0.65
C GLU A 35 13.17 9.18 0.81
N GLU A 36 13.25 10.48 1.14
CA GLU A 36 13.49 10.96 2.50
C GLU A 36 12.20 11.06 3.33
N THR A 37 11.04 10.83 2.72
CA THR A 37 9.74 10.90 3.39
C THR A 37 9.01 9.56 3.34
N CYS A 38 8.13 9.33 4.34
CA CYS A 38 7.25 8.18 4.33
C CYS A 38 5.99 8.43 5.13
N TRP A 39 4.96 7.60 4.90
CA TRP A 39 3.90 7.43 5.89
C TRP A 39 4.41 6.56 7.04
N ASN A 40 4.13 6.99 8.27
CA ASN A 40 4.45 6.23 9.47
C ASN A 40 3.18 6.08 10.32
N SER A 41 2.85 4.85 10.68
CA SER A 41 1.70 4.52 11.52
C SER A 41 2.03 4.61 13.02
N ASP A 42 1.02 4.77 13.87
CA ASP A 42 1.19 4.46 15.28
C ASP A 42 1.45 2.94 15.49
N GLN A 43 2.04 2.57 16.63
CA GLN A 43 2.18 1.17 17.00
C GLN A 43 0.80 0.51 17.17
N GLY A 44 0.65 -0.71 16.70
CA GLY A 44 -0.59 -1.47 16.83
C GLY A 44 -0.55 -2.81 16.11
N PRO A 45 -1.58 -3.66 16.32
CA PRO A 45 -1.58 -5.04 15.83
C PRO A 45 -1.76 -5.16 14.30
N SER A 46 -2.40 -4.18 13.66
CA SER A 46 -2.55 -4.14 12.20
C SER A 46 -2.64 -2.70 11.73
N GLN A 47 -1.84 -2.36 10.72
CA GLN A 47 -1.82 -1.05 10.07
C GLN A 47 -2.05 -1.26 8.59
N TRP A 48 -2.81 -0.37 7.97
CA TRP A 48 -3.25 -0.56 6.59
C TRP A 48 -3.25 0.75 5.81
N VAL A 49 -3.11 0.59 4.50
CA VAL A 49 -3.33 1.61 3.48
C VAL A 49 -4.42 1.07 2.56
N THR A 50 -5.47 1.86 2.32
CA THR A 50 -6.50 1.52 1.32
C THR A 50 -6.44 2.52 0.17
N LEU A 51 -6.63 2.00 -1.05
CA LEU A 51 -6.68 2.77 -2.28
C LEU A 51 -8.00 2.48 -2.98
N GLU A 52 -8.73 3.55 -3.27
CA GLU A 52 -9.97 3.53 -4.03
C GLU A 52 -9.68 4.20 -5.38
N PHE A 53 -9.70 3.38 -6.43
CA PHE A 53 -9.42 3.82 -7.79
C PHE A 53 -10.67 4.44 -8.43
N PRO A 54 -10.53 5.45 -9.30
CA PRO A 54 -11.67 6.11 -9.95
C PRO A 54 -12.42 5.19 -10.93
N GLN A 55 -11.84 4.06 -11.28
CA GLN A 55 -12.40 3.06 -12.18
C GLN A 55 -11.88 1.67 -11.80
N ARG A 56 -12.49 0.63 -12.39
CA ARG A 56 -11.99 -0.74 -12.27
C ARG A 56 -10.56 -0.82 -12.83
N VAL A 57 -9.66 -1.43 -12.07
CA VAL A 57 -8.26 -1.63 -12.46
C VAL A 57 -7.90 -3.11 -12.47
N HIS A 58 -6.84 -3.45 -13.20
CA HIS A 58 -6.22 -4.76 -13.15
C HIS A 58 -4.84 -4.64 -12.50
N VAL A 59 -4.71 -5.13 -11.27
CA VAL A 59 -3.45 -5.08 -10.52
C VAL A 59 -2.61 -6.28 -10.89
N THR A 60 -1.43 -6.04 -11.46
CA THR A 60 -0.47 -7.10 -11.85
C THR A 60 0.73 -7.18 -10.92
N GLN A 61 1.01 -6.09 -10.20
CA GLN A 61 2.21 -5.94 -9.39
C GLN A 61 1.95 -4.98 -8.23
N LEU A 62 2.44 -5.36 -7.04
CA LEU A 62 2.58 -4.46 -5.90
C LEU A 62 4.06 -4.08 -5.78
N GLN A 63 4.31 -2.77 -5.69
CA GLN A 63 5.63 -2.22 -5.39
C GLN A 63 5.54 -1.52 -4.03
N VAL A 64 6.37 -1.91 -3.09
CA VAL A 64 6.40 -1.34 -1.74
C VAL A 64 7.84 -1.16 -1.28
N GLN A 65 8.11 -0.05 -0.62
CA GLN A 65 9.41 0.26 -0.03
C GLN A 65 9.18 0.69 1.41
N PHE A 66 9.95 0.13 2.33
CA PHE A 66 9.89 0.47 3.75
C PHE A 66 11.09 1.33 4.12
N GLN A 67 11.01 2.03 5.26
CA GLN A 67 12.21 2.48 5.94
C GLN A 67 12.78 1.28 6.72
N GLY A 68 14.05 0.95 6.49
CA GLY A 68 14.70 -0.16 7.18
C GLY A 68 14.67 0.01 8.71
N GLY A 69 14.42 -1.08 9.43
CA GLY A 69 14.21 -1.13 10.88
C GLY A 69 12.74 -1.03 11.30
N PHE A 70 11.82 -0.78 10.35
CA PHE A 70 10.40 -0.53 10.62
C PHE A 70 9.45 -1.30 9.67
N SER A 71 9.96 -2.30 8.96
CA SER A 71 9.16 -3.11 8.04
C SER A 71 8.23 -4.10 8.75
N SER A 72 7.10 -4.42 8.12
CA SER A 72 6.24 -5.51 8.58
C SER A 72 6.87 -6.86 8.22
N ARG A 73 6.75 -7.85 9.12
CA ARG A 73 7.25 -9.22 8.85
C ARG A 73 6.29 -10.05 8.01
N HIS A 74 5.02 -9.66 7.99
CA HIS A 74 3.94 -10.33 7.27
C HIS A 74 2.90 -9.29 6.88
N SER A 75 2.43 -9.36 5.64
CA SER A 75 1.39 -8.49 5.11
C SER A 75 0.58 -9.23 4.06
N TYR A 76 -0.58 -8.68 3.73
CA TYR A 76 -1.43 -9.24 2.70
C TYR A 76 -2.11 -8.12 1.92
N LEU A 77 -2.41 -8.40 0.66
CA LEU A 77 -3.20 -7.53 -0.18
C LEU A 77 -4.65 -8.01 -0.16
N GLU A 78 -5.59 -7.08 -0.04
CA GLU A 78 -7.01 -7.33 -0.23
C GLU A 78 -7.55 -6.50 -1.39
N GLY A 79 -8.66 -6.95 -1.97
CA GLY A 79 -9.38 -6.19 -2.97
C GLY A 79 -10.84 -6.60 -3.07
N SER A 80 -11.65 -5.67 -3.57
CA SER A 80 -13.06 -5.86 -3.88
C SER A 80 -13.50 -4.84 -4.93
N GLN A 81 -14.70 -5.04 -5.49
CA GLN A 81 -15.39 -3.97 -6.20
C GLN A 81 -16.01 -2.98 -5.21
N SER A 82 -16.31 -1.78 -5.70
CA SER A 82 -17.02 -0.79 -4.89
C SER A 82 -18.34 -1.34 -4.37
N GLY A 83 -18.51 -1.31 -3.03
CA GLY A 83 -19.68 -1.84 -2.34
C GLY A 83 -19.53 -3.27 -1.80
N ASP A 84 -18.51 -4.02 -2.22
CA ASP A 84 -18.27 -5.40 -1.79
C ASP A 84 -17.29 -5.47 -0.60
N THR A 85 -17.36 -6.56 0.14
CA THR A 85 -16.40 -6.86 1.23
C THR A 85 -15.02 -7.16 0.66
N LEU A 86 -13.98 -6.59 1.28
CA LEU A 86 -12.60 -6.89 0.93
C LEU A 86 -12.31 -8.38 1.08
N SER A 87 -11.66 -8.94 0.06
CA SER A 87 -11.22 -10.33 0.05
C SER A 87 -9.71 -10.41 -0.09
N LYS A 88 -9.08 -11.31 0.66
CA LYS A 88 -7.64 -11.52 0.61
C LYS A 88 -7.21 -12.05 -0.75
N ILE A 89 -6.26 -11.35 -1.37
CA ILE A 89 -5.68 -11.67 -2.67
C ILE A 89 -4.42 -12.51 -2.49
N VAL A 90 -3.45 -11.99 -1.74
CA VAL A 90 -2.14 -12.64 -1.60
C VAL A 90 -1.47 -12.26 -0.29
N ASP A 91 -0.70 -13.19 0.28
CA ASP A 91 0.27 -12.89 1.34
C ASP A 91 1.60 -12.44 0.74
N PHE A 92 2.27 -11.50 1.39
CA PHE A 92 3.64 -11.14 1.09
C PHE A 92 4.42 -10.89 2.39
N TYR A 93 5.73 -11.08 2.32
CA TYR A 93 6.62 -11.04 3.47
C TYR A 93 7.72 -10.03 3.19
N PRO A 94 7.51 -8.76 3.52
CA PRO A 94 8.52 -7.74 3.29
C PRO A 94 9.81 -8.03 4.05
N GLU A 95 10.93 -7.79 3.39
CA GLU A 95 12.22 -7.71 4.05
C GLU A 95 12.34 -6.38 4.79
N ASP A 96 13.10 -6.38 5.88
CA ASP A 96 13.37 -5.17 6.66
C ASP A 96 14.55 -4.39 6.06
N THR A 97 14.31 -3.84 4.87
CA THR A 97 15.29 -3.08 4.09
C THR A 97 14.65 -1.84 3.51
N ASN A 98 15.48 -0.88 3.08
CA ASN A 98 15.05 0.28 2.32
C ASN A 98 15.03 0.04 0.80
N ALA A 99 15.18 -1.20 0.34
CA ALA A 99 15.10 -1.51 -1.08
C ALA A 99 13.64 -1.54 -1.54
N LEU A 100 13.39 -1.18 -2.81
CA LEU A 100 12.09 -1.38 -3.44
C LEU A 100 11.81 -2.88 -3.57
N GLN A 101 10.70 -3.32 -3.01
CA GLN A 101 10.28 -4.72 -3.03
C GLN A 101 9.09 -4.89 -3.98
N ILE A 102 9.15 -5.94 -4.80
CA ILE A 102 8.18 -6.21 -5.85
C ILE A 102 7.52 -7.55 -5.58
N SER A 103 6.19 -7.54 -5.48
CA SER A 103 5.38 -8.76 -5.46
C SER A 103 4.54 -8.84 -6.74
N CYS A 104 4.81 -9.84 -7.57
CA CYS A 104 4.06 -10.08 -8.80
C CYS A 104 2.78 -10.87 -8.50
N LEU A 105 1.64 -10.34 -8.95
CA LEU A 105 0.34 -11.00 -8.86
C LEU A 105 0.15 -11.84 -10.14
N ALA A 106 0.99 -12.85 -10.36
CA ALA A 106 0.98 -13.62 -11.60
C ALA A 106 0.02 -14.82 -11.53
N TRP A 107 -0.94 -14.81 -12.47
CA TRP A 107 -1.78 -15.88 -13.01
C TRP A 107 -3.05 -16.25 -12.23
N GLY A 108 -4.17 -15.62 -12.63
CA GLY A 108 -5.53 -16.10 -12.39
C GLY A 108 -6.47 -15.12 -11.68
N MET A 109 -5.98 -14.01 -11.15
CA MET A 109 -6.79 -13.13 -10.30
C MET A 109 -7.40 -12.00 -11.12
N ARG A 110 -8.59 -12.27 -11.69
CA ARG A 110 -9.57 -11.21 -11.89
C ARG A 110 -9.95 -10.73 -10.50
N VAL A 111 -9.49 -9.55 -10.10
CA VAL A 111 -10.23 -8.80 -9.08
C VAL A 111 -11.61 -8.60 -9.71
N LEU A 112 -12.61 -9.28 -9.12
CA LEU A 112 -14.05 -9.10 -9.31
C LEU A 112 -14.41 -7.92 -10.19
#